data_AF-A0A1Z4RS07-F1
#
_entry.id   AF-A0A1Z4RS07-F1
#
_cell.length_a   1.000
_cell.length_b   1.000
_cell.length_c   1.000
_cell.angle_alpha   90.00
_cell.angle_beta   90.00
_cell.angle_gamma   90.00
#
_symmetry.space_group_name_H-M   'P 1'
#
loop_
_entity.id
_entity.type
_entity.pdbx_description
1 polymer ?
#
loop_
_entity_poly.entity_id
_entity_poly.type
_entity_poly.pdbx_seq_one_letter_code
_entity_poly.pdbx_strand_id
1 'polypeptide(L)' 'MIGSYAASWLPIAMVPLVGIVGAAISMALLHVYIEGESETK' A
#
# COMPACT_ATOMS: atom_id res chain seq x y z
N MET A 1 -1.69 17.85 -11.34
CA MET A 1 -2.84 18.77 -11.19
C MET A 1 -2.98 19.09 -9.71
N ILE A 2 -2.86 20.36 -9.32
CA ILE A 2 -3.16 20.84 -7.96
C ILE A 2 -4.47 21.61 -8.09
N GLY A 3 -5.53 21.14 -7.42
CA GLY A 3 -6.86 21.75 -7.49
C GLY A 3 -7.04 22.95 -6.54
N SER A 4 -8.16 23.66 -6.67
CA SER A 4 -8.53 24.83 -5.85
C SER A 4 -9.24 24.48 -4.54
N TYR A 5 -9.16 23.23 -4.09
CA TYR A 5 -9.74 22.75 -2.82
C TYR A 5 -8.66 22.64 -1.73
N ALA A 6 -9.07 22.62 -0.46
CA ALA A 6 -8.15 22.50 0.67
C ALA A 6 -7.36 21.19 0.61
N ALA A 7 -6.06 21.26 0.94
CA ALA A 7 -5.14 20.12 0.84
C ALA A 7 -5.12 19.46 -0.55
N SER A 8 -5.10 20.26 -1.62
CA SER A 8 -5.04 19.75 -3.00
C SER A 8 -3.76 19.00 -3.39
N TRP A 9 -2.77 18.97 -2.50
CA TRP A 9 -1.61 18.08 -2.59
C TRP A 9 -1.93 16.63 -2.22
N LEU A 10 -3.05 16.38 -1.54
CA LEU A 10 -3.36 15.09 -0.93
C LEU A 10 -3.49 13.96 -1.96
N PRO A 11 -4.07 14.13 -3.16
CA PRO A 11 -4.02 13.08 -4.18
C PRO A 11 -2.61 12.75 -4.67
N ILE A 12 -1.71 13.75 -4.71
CA ILE A 12 -0.32 13.52 -5.11
C ILE A 12 0.38 12.59 -4.11
N ALA A 13 0.05 12.68 -2.82
CA ALA A 13 0.59 11.79 -1.80
C ALA A 13 -0.17 10.46 -1.72
N MET A 14 -1.50 10.51 -1.65
CA MET A 14 -2.34 9.34 -1.36
C MET A 14 -2.46 8.37 -2.52
N VAL A 15 -2.47 8.85 -3.77
CA VAL A 15 -2.54 7.97 -4.94
C VAL A 15 -1.33 7.03 -5.03
N PRO A 16 -0.07 7.50 -5.01
CA PRO A 16 1.08 6.59 -4.99
C PRO A 16 1.19 5.82 -3.67
N LEU A 17 0.84 6.43 -2.53
CA LEU A 17 0.88 5.74 -1.24
C LEU A 17 -0.05 4.53 -1.22
N VAL A 18 -1.28 4.63 -1.72
CA VAL A 18 -2.22 3.51 -1.71
C VAL A 18 -1.99 2.59 -2.91
N GLY A 19 -1.92 3.16 -4.11
CA GLY A 19 -1.87 2.40 -5.36
C GLY A 19 -0.56 1.67 -5.60
N ILE A 20 0.55 2.14 -5.02
CA ILE A 20 1.87 1.52 -5.21
C ILE A 20 2.39 1.00 -3.87
N VAL A 21 2.63 1.89 -2.90
CA VAL A 21 3.29 1.51 -1.65
C VAL A 21 2.42 0.54 -0.83
N GLY A 22 1.15 0.88 -0.65
CA GLY A 22 0.17 0.08 0.08
C GLY A 22 -0.03 -1.27 -0.60
N ALA A 23 -0.30 -1.27 -1.91
CA ALA A 23 -0.43 -2.49 -2.68
C ALA A 23 0.81 -3.40 -2.57
N ALA A 24 2.02 -2.85 -2.71
CA ALA A 24 3.26 -3.61 -2.62
C ALA A 24 3.45 -4.23 -1.23
N ILE A 25 3.23 -3.45 -0.16
CA ILE A 25 3.35 -3.93 1.22
C ILE A 25 2.29 -5.01 1.50
N SER A 26 1.03 -4.76 1.15
CA SER A 26 -0.05 -5.72 1.37
C SER A 26 0.21 -7.05 0.65
N MET A 27 0.66 -7.00 -0.60
CA MET A 27 0.98 -8.22 -1.36
C MET A 27 2.19 -8.96 -0.78
N ALA A 28 3.24 -8.25 -0.34
CA ALA A 28 4.39 -8.87 0.30
C ALA A 28 4.02 -9.55 1.62
N LEU A 29 3.23 -8.87 2.46
CA LEU A 29 2.74 -9.43 3.72
C LEU A 29 1.84 -10.64 3.48
N LEU A 30 0.95 -10.56 2.48
CA LEU A 30 0.10 -11.68 2.11
C LEU A 30 0.92 -12.88 1.63
N HIS A 31 1.95 -12.64 0.82
CA HIS A 31 2.85 -13.69 0.37
C HIS A 31 3.55 -14.39 1.54
N VAL A 32 4.08 -13.63 2.50
CA VAL A 32 4.67 -14.19 3.72
C VAL A 32 3.66 -15.01 4.52
N TYR A 33 2.40 -14.58 4.57
CA TYR A 33 1.35 -15.33 5.28
C TYR A 33 0.99 -16.65 4.60
N ILE A 34 0.90 -16.69 3.27
CA ILE A 34 0.48 -17.90 2.54
C ILE A 34 1.62 -18.90 2.30
N GLU A 35 2.85 -18.41 2.08
CA GLU A 35 4.04 -19.24 1.84
C GLU A 35 4.88 -19.45 3.10
N GLY A 36 4.56 -18.76 4.20
CA GLY A 36 5.23 -18.93 5.48
C GLY A 36 5.00 -20.35 5.98
N GLU A 37 6.04 -21.18 5.94
CA GLU A 37 5.99 -22.53 6.50
C GLU A 37 5.53 -22.46 7.95
N SER A 38 4.43 -23.14 8.26
CA SER A 38 4.09 -23.45 9.64
C SER A 38 5.07 -24.51 10.11
N GLU A 39 6.02 -24.16 10.99
CA GLU A 39 6.72 -25.16 11.81
C GLU A 39 5.67 -25.89 12.65
N THR A 40 5.10 -26.94 12.07
CA THR A 40 4.19 -27.84 12.74
C THR A 40 5.09 -28.77 13.53
N LYS A 41 5.34 -28.40 14.80
CA LYS A 41 5.89 -29.32 15.80
C LYS A 41 4.85 -30.36 16.19
#